data_AF-A0AAV4H639-F1
#
_entry.id   AF-A0AAV4H639-F1
#
_cell.length_a   1.000
_cell.length_b   1.000
_cell.length_c   1.000
_cell.angle_alpha   90.00
_cell.angle_beta   90.00
_cell.angle_gamma   90.00
#
_symmetry.space_group_name_H-M   'P 1'
#
loop_
_entity.id
_entity.type
_entity.pdbx_description
1 polymer ?
#
loop_
_entity_poly.entity_id
_entity_poly.type
_entity_poly.pdbx_seq_one_letter_code
_entity_poly.pdbx_strand_id
1 'polypeptide(L)'
;MHPRSKHLIDFVICLWGDIRDLEVTKAIREAECWTDHHLVKSVLAIHIIPIHHKKKIIRPSFDISKLTNISCDKKFAEDLGDRLMSHGHMTEKVEPVQNPCEGVSDVHCWTETKGLKVMV
;
A
#
# COMPACT_ATOMS: atom_id res chain seq x y z
N MET A 1 -14.93 17.52 46.72
CA MET A 1 -15.47 17.22 45.37
C MET A 1 -14.27 17.07 44.43
N HIS A 2 -14.04 15.91 43.80
CA HIS A 2 -12.85 15.71 42.96
C HIS A 2 -13.05 16.40 41.59
N PRO A 3 -12.05 17.13 41.05
CA PRO A 3 -12.19 17.89 39.80
C PRO A 3 -12.67 17.04 38.61
N ARG A 4 -12.32 15.74 38.56
CA ARG A 4 -12.74 14.83 37.48
C ARG A 4 -14.18 14.33 37.54
N SER A 5 -14.91 14.59 38.63
CA SER A 5 -16.28 14.05 38.84
C SER A 5 -17.36 14.61 37.91
N LYS A 6 -17.07 15.62 37.08
CA LYS A 6 -18.03 16.28 36.18
C LYS A 6 -17.61 16.27 34.70
N HIS A 7 -16.60 15.49 34.33
CA HIS A 7 -16.11 15.44 32.94
C HIS A 7 -16.53 14.12 32.29
N LEU A 8 -17.28 14.22 31.19
CA LEU A 8 -17.68 13.09 30.35
C LEU A 8 -16.53 12.82 29.37
N ILE A 9 -15.58 12.00 29.80
CA ILE A 9 -14.34 11.71 29.06
C ILE A 9 -14.50 10.45 28.20
N ASP A 10 -15.39 9.55 28.62
CA ASP A 10 -15.61 8.26 27.98
C ASP A 10 -16.81 8.33 27.03
N PHE A 11 -16.56 8.16 25.74
CA PHE A 11 -17.58 8.21 24.69
C PHE A 11 -17.32 7.16 23.62
N VAL A 12 -18.40 6.75 22.95
CA VAL A 12 -18.34 5.92 21.74
C VAL A 12 -18.69 6.81 20.56
N ILE A 13 -17.77 6.97 19.60
CA ILE A 13 -18.03 7.71 18.36
C ILE A 13 -18.49 6.72 17.29
N CYS A 14 -19.60 7.04 16.64
CA CYS A 14 -20.06 6.37 15.44
C CYS A 14 -20.23 7.39 14.31
N LEU A 15 -20.14 6.93 13.06
CA LEU A 15 -20.50 7.78 11.92
C LEU A 15 -22.00 8.00 11.89
N TRP A 16 -22.44 9.15 11.37
CA TRP A 16 -23.86 9.50 11.32
C TRP A 16 -24.72 8.46 10.58
N GLY A 17 -24.16 7.80 9.56
CA GLY A 17 -24.83 6.72 8.83
C GLY A 17 -25.01 5.43 9.64
N ASP A 18 -24.11 5.17 10.58
CA ASP A 18 -24.05 3.92 11.36
C ASP A 18 -24.88 4.00 12.65
N ILE A 19 -25.45 5.17 12.96
CA ILE A 19 -26.30 5.37 14.16
C ILE A 19 -27.47 4.39 14.18
N ARG A 20 -27.97 3.98 13.00
CA ARG A 20 -29.08 3.02 12.89
C ARG A 20 -28.71 1.61 13.36
N ASP A 21 -27.43 1.27 13.31
CA ASP A 21 -26.90 -0.04 13.69
C ASP A 21 -26.48 -0.08 15.17
N LEU A 22 -26.47 1.07 15.85
CA LEU A 22 -26.17 1.20 17.27
C LEU A 22 -27.41 0.84 18.12
N GLU A 23 -27.45 -0.36 18.67
CA GLU A 23 -28.60 -0.86 19.44
C GLU A 23 -28.64 -0.34 20.87
N VAL A 24 -27.47 -0.30 21.52
CA VAL A 24 -27.35 0.08 22.93
C VAL A 24 -26.09 0.91 23.10
N THR A 25 -26.18 2.02 23.83
CA THR A 25 -25.04 2.73 24.39
C THR A 25 -25.35 3.09 25.84
N LYS A 26 -24.57 2.57 26.79
CA LYS A 26 -24.79 2.85 28.22
C LYS A 26 -23.48 2.90 29.00
N ALA A 27 -23.44 3.77 30.01
CA ALA A 27 -22.41 3.74 31.04
C ALA A 27 -22.80 2.76 32.15
N ILE A 28 -21.88 1.89 32.55
CA ILE A 28 -22.03 0.90 33.61
C ILE A 28 -21.33 1.46 34.84
N ARG A 29 -22.11 1.79 35.88
CA ARG A 29 -21.63 2.41 37.12
C ARG A 29 -21.02 1.44 38.12
N GLU A 30 -21.36 0.16 38.04
CA GLU A 30 -20.95 -0.90 38.97
C GLU A 30 -20.04 -1.93 38.29
N ALA A 31 -19.38 -1.54 37.20
CA ALA A 31 -18.28 -2.35 36.72
C ALA A 31 -17.22 -2.34 37.82
N GLU A 32 -16.80 -3.51 38.29
CA GLU A 32 -15.75 -3.65 39.30
C GLU A 32 -14.40 -3.32 38.64
N CYS A 33 -14.17 -2.03 38.37
CA CYS A 33 -12.96 -1.52 37.74
C CYS A 33 -12.13 -0.77 38.77
N TRP A 34 -10.81 -0.96 38.70
CA TRP A 34 -9.81 -0.32 39.57
C TRP A 34 -9.61 1.18 39.27
N THR A 35 -10.53 1.79 38.52
CA THR A 35 -10.43 3.13 37.95
C THR A 35 -11.58 4.01 38.41
N ASP A 36 -11.38 5.32 38.48
CA ASP A 36 -12.40 6.33 38.76
C ASP A 36 -13.32 6.64 37.55
N HIS A 37 -13.18 5.89 36.46
CA HIS A 37 -13.94 6.01 35.22
C HIS A 37 -15.09 5.00 35.14
N HIS A 38 -16.21 5.40 34.52
CA HIS A 38 -17.31 4.50 34.22
C HIS A 38 -17.03 3.72 32.93
N LEU A 39 -17.28 2.42 32.96
CA LEU A 39 -17.22 1.61 31.73
C LEU A 39 -18.36 2.01 30.79
N VAL A 40 -18.04 2.47 29.58
CA VAL A 40 -19.04 2.71 28.53
C VAL A 40 -19.13 1.49 27.62
N LYS A 41 -20.34 0.93 27.49
CA LYS A 41 -20.63 -0.21 26.62
C LYS A 41 -21.53 0.23 25.48
N SER A 42 -21.11 -0.05 24.25
CA SER A 42 -21.97 -0.03 23.07
C SER A 42 -22.20 -1.43 22.52
N VAL A 43 -23.36 -1.66 21.91
CA VAL A 43 -23.70 -2.86 21.16
C VAL A 43 -24.14 -2.41 19.77
N LEU A 44 -23.54 -3.00 18.73
CA LEU A 44 -23.81 -2.66 17.34
C LEU A 44 -24.23 -3.92 16.56
N ALA A 45 -25.26 -3.79 15.73
CA ALA A 45 -25.70 -4.80 14.78
C ALA A 45 -25.07 -4.55 13.41
N ILE A 46 -23.82 -4.98 13.23
CA ILE A 46 -23.08 -4.73 11.99
C ILE A 46 -23.36 -5.85 10.99
N HIS A 47 -23.90 -5.48 9.82
CA HIS A 47 -24.02 -6.41 8.70
C HIS A 47 -22.75 -6.39 7.82
N ILE A 48 -21.90 -7.41 7.96
CA ILE A 48 -20.72 -7.55 7.12
C ILE A 48 -21.13 -8.20 5.80
N ILE A 49 -21.19 -7.40 4.74
CA ILE A 49 -21.39 -7.90 3.38
C ILE A 49 -20.13 -8.67 2.96
N PRO A 50 -20.22 -9.96 2.59
CA PRO A 50 -19.07 -10.69 2.11
C PRO A 50 -18.55 -10.04 0.81
N ILE A 51 -17.30 -9.61 0.84
CA ILE A 51 -16.64 -9.05 -0.35
C ILE A 51 -16.48 -10.19 -1.35
N HIS A 52 -17.20 -10.13 -2.47
CA HIS A 52 -16.90 -10.97 -3.61
C HIS A 52 -15.53 -10.57 -4.15
N HIS A 53 -14.50 -11.33 -3.78
CA HIS A 53 -13.20 -11.24 -4.43
C HIS A 53 -13.43 -11.44 -5.93
N LYS A 54 -13.22 -10.38 -6.72
CA LYS A 54 -13.23 -10.51 -8.18
C LYS A 54 -12.22 -11.60 -8.52
N LYS A 55 -12.64 -12.63 -9.25
CA LYS A 55 -11.71 -13.62 -9.80
C LYS A 55 -10.57 -12.84 -10.46
N LYS A 56 -9.31 -13.11 -10.10
CA LYS A 56 -8.17 -12.51 -10.77
C LYS A 56 -8.42 -12.66 -12.26
N ILE A 57 -8.50 -11.53 -12.98
CA ILE A 57 -8.58 -11.56 -14.42
C ILE A 57 -7.28 -12.20 -14.87
N ILE A 58 -7.35 -13.48 -15.24
CA ILE A 58 -6.24 -14.17 -15.87
C ILE A 58 -6.10 -13.50 -17.22
N ARG A 59 -5.16 -12.56 -17.33
CA ARG A 59 -4.82 -11.98 -18.63
C ARG A 59 -4.15 -13.09 -19.43
N PRO A 60 -4.59 -13.37 -20.67
CA PRO A 60 -3.86 -14.29 -21.53
C PRO A 60 -2.42 -13.78 -21.65
N SER A 61 -1.45 -14.68 -21.53
CA SER A 61 -0.06 -14.33 -21.79
C SER A 61 0.05 -13.89 -23.25
N PHE A 62 0.77 -12.80 -23.51
CA PHE A 62 1.05 -12.38 -24.88
C PHE A 62 1.86 -13.46 -25.59
N ASP A 63 1.54 -13.70 -26.86
CA ASP A 63 2.33 -14.58 -27.72
C ASP A 63 3.70 -13.95 -27.98
N ILE A 64 4.70 -14.40 -27.23
CA ILE A 64 6.09 -13.99 -27.35
C ILE A 64 6.86 -14.79 -28.41
N SER A 65 6.25 -15.77 -29.09
CA SER A 65 6.95 -16.60 -30.07
C SER A 65 7.48 -15.79 -31.27
N LYS A 66 6.86 -14.64 -31.55
CA LYS A 66 7.32 -13.69 -32.56
C LYS A 66 8.54 -12.88 -32.12
N LEU A 67 8.75 -12.69 -30.82
CA LEU A 67 9.91 -12.00 -30.26
C LEU A 67 11.16 -12.89 -30.22
N THR A 68 11.00 -14.22 -30.18
CA THR A 68 12.11 -15.19 -30.22
C THR A 68 12.54 -15.56 -31.64
N ASN A 69 12.09 -14.82 -32.66
CA ASN A 69 12.42 -15.11 -34.04
C ASN A 69 13.83 -14.61 -34.37
N ILE A 70 14.78 -15.53 -34.52
CA ILE A 70 16.18 -15.27 -34.86
C ILE A 70 16.33 -14.38 -36.11
N SER A 71 15.42 -14.50 -37.08
CA SER A 71 15.46 -13.67 -38.29
C SER A 71 15.05 -12.21 -38.03
N CYS A 72 14.16 -11.97 -37.06
CA CYS A 72 13.81 -10.62 -36.62
C CYS A 72 14.92 -10.00 -35.79
N ASP A 73 15.57 -10.77 -34.91
CA ASP A 73 16.70 -10.30 -34.11
C ASP A 73 17.89 -9.88 -34.98
N LYS A 74 18.20 -10.67 -36.01
CA LYS A 74 19.27 -10.33 -36.97
C LYS A 74 18.96 -9.04 -37.74
N LYS A 75 17.75 -8.92 -38.28
CA LYS A 75 17.31 -7.71 -38.99
C LYS A 75 17.35 -6.48 -38.10
N PHE A 76 16.94 -6.63 -36.84
CA PHE A 76 16.99 -5.54 -35.87
C PHE A 76 18.43 -5.15 -35.52
N ALA A 77 19.32 -6.12 -35.33
CA ALA A 77 20.73 -5.87 -35.06
C ALA A 77 21.43 -5.17 -36.24
N GLU A 78 21.11 -5.58 -37.47
CA GLU A 78 21.60 -4.95 -38.70
C GLU A 78 21.09 -3.50 -38.83
N ASP A 79 19.78 -3.27 -38.72
CA ASP A 79 19.19 -1.92 -38.76
C ASP A 79 19.72 -1.01 -37.65
N LEU A 80 19.88 -1.54 -36.44
CA LEU A 80 20.45 -0.81 -35.31
C LEU A 80 21.92 -0.46 -35.57
N GLY A 81 22.70 -1.39 -36.11
CA GLY A 81 24.08 -1.17 -36.51
C GLY A 81 24.18 -0.04 -37.53
N ASP A 82 23.38 -0.11 -38.60
CA ASP A 82 23.36 0.91 -39.65
C ASP A 82 22.98 2.28 -39.10
N ARG A 83 21.99 2.35 -38.21
CA ARG A 83 21.55 3.61 -37.59
C ARG A 83 22.59 4.18 -36.64
N LEU A 84 23.26 3.35 -35.83
CA LEU A 84 24.35 3.77 -34.96
C LEU A 84 25.55 4.29 -35.76
N MET A 85 25.90 3.62 -36.86
CA MET A 85 26.98 4.04 -37.75
C MET A 85 26.63 5.29 -38.55
N SER A 86 25.35 5.51 -38.90
CA SER A 86 24.89 6.71 -39.59
C SER A 86 24.92 7.99 -38.74
N HIS A 87 24.87 7.86 -37.40
CA HIS A 87 24.83 8.99 -36.45
C HIS A 87 26.12 9.17 -35.63
N GLY A 88 27.14 8.32 -35.80
CA GLY A 88 28.33 8.27 -34.95
C GLY A 88 29.62 8.76 -35.59
N HIS A 89 29.84 10.09 -35.64
CA HIS A 89 31.20 10.65 -35.63
C HIS A 89 31.38 11.52 -34.40
N MET A 90 31.61 10.89 -33.25
CA MET A 90 32.41 11.47 -32.16
C MET A 90 33.23 10.34 -31.54
N THR A 91 34.50 10.29 -31.90
CA THR A 91 35.51 9.47 -31.26
C THR A 91 35.86 10.06 -29.91
N GLU A 92 35.50 9.40 -28.83
CA GLU A 92 36.29 9.51 -27.59
C GLU A 92 36.48 8.10 -27.03
N LYS A 93 37.75 7.72 -26.86
CA LYS A 93 38.16 6.42 -26.36
C LYS A 93 37.73 6.33 -24.89
N VAL A 94 36.83 5.41 -24.57
CA VAL A 94 36.54 5.04 -23.18
C VAL A 94 37.37 3.80 -22.85
N GLU A 95 38.41 4.00 -22.04
CA GLU A 95 39.19 2.96 -21.39
C GLU A 95 38.28 2.08 -20.49
N PRO A 96 38.58 0.78 -20.31
CA PRO A 96 37.72 -0.12 -19.55
C PRO A 96 37.82 0.18 -18.05
N VAL A 97 36.76 0.75 -17.47
CA VAL A 97 36.59 0.86 -16.02
C VAL A 97 36.26 -0.53 -15.47
N GLN A 98 37.16 -1.07 -14.65
CA GLN A 98 36.90 -2.25 -13.82
C GLN A 98 35.84 -1.89 -12.77
N ASN A 99 34.72 -2.60 -12.75
CA ASN A 99 33.72 -2.48 -11.69
C ASN A 99 34.11 -3.40 -10.51
N PRO A 100 34.39 -2.87 -9.31
CA PRO A 100 34.34 -3.65 -8.08
C PRO A 100 32.90 -3.66 -7.58
N CYS A 101 32.20 -4.78 -7.74
CA CYS A 101 30.92 -4.97 -7.06
C CYS A 101 31.21 -5.38 -5.61
N GLU A 102 31.28 -4.40 -4.70
CA GLU A 102 31.10 -4.61 -3.26
C GLU A 102 29.98 -3.70 -2.74
N GLY A 103 29.17 -4.26 -1.85
CA GLY A 103 27.77 -3.90 -1.68
C GLY A 103 27.46 -2.62 -0.92
N VAL A 104 26.20 -2.19 -1.04
CA VAL A 104 25.53 -1.30 -0.08
C VAL A 104 24.07 -1.73 0.05
N SER A 105 23.68 -1.91 1.30
CA SER A 105 22.37 -2.24 1.83
C SER A 105 21.39 -1.05 1.76
N ASP A 106 20.12 -1.35 2.07
CA ASP A 106 19.09 -0.41 2.54
C ASP A 106 18.26 0.36 1.50
N VAL A 107 17.24 -0.34 0.97
CA VAL A 107 16.10 0.31 0.32
C VAL A 107 15.02 0.56 1.38
N HIS A 108 15.01 1.77 1.94
CA HIS A 108 13.83 2.34 2.57
C HIS A 108 12.76 2.58 1.50
N CYS A 109 11.75 1.71 1.46
CA CYS A 109 10.58 1.87 0.59
C CYS A 109 9.57 2.82 1.25
N TRP A 110 9.43 4.02 0.71
CA TRP A 110 8.31 4.90 1.01
C TRP A 110 7.16 4.59 0.05
N THR A 111 5.97 4.26 0.58
CA THR A 111 4.74 4.28 -0.21
C THR A 111 3.79 5.31 0.37
N GLU A 112 3.48 6.30 -0.46
CA GLU A 112 2.51 7.35 -0.17
C GLU A 112 1.12 6.80 -0.49
N THR A 113 0.33 6.50 0.53
CA THR A 113 -1.10 6.24 0.38
C THR A 113 -1.88 7.23 1.22
N LYS A 114 -2.62 8.10 0.52
CA LYS A 114 -3.69 8.99 0.98
C LYS A 114 -3.90 9.05 2.49
N GLY A 115 -3.19 9.98 3.14
CA GLY A 115 -3.72 10.71 4.30
C GLY A 115 -3.76 10.02 5.66
N LEU A 116 -3.06 8.91 5.89
CA LEU A 116 -2.85 8.38 7.25
C LEU A 116 -1.36 8.29 7.58
N LYS A 117 -0.94 9.00 8.64
CA LYS A 117 0.40 8.87 9.23
C LYS A 117 0.23 8.21 10.59
N VAL A 118 0.61 6.94 10.69
CA VAL A 118 0.75 6.24 11.97
C VAL A 118 2.24 6.00 12.16
N MET A 119 2.78 6.51 13.26
CA MET A 119 4.12 6.17 13.74
C MET A 119 3.93 5.02 14.73
N VAL A 120 4.63 3.91 14.51
CA VAL A 120 4.85 2.88 15.55
C VAL A 120 6.00 3.36 16.42
#